data_AF-H1V988-F1
#
_entry.id   AF-H1V988-F1
#
_cell.length_a   1.000
_cell.length_b   1.000
_cell.length_c   1.000
_cell.angle_alpha   90.00
_cell.angle_beta   90.00
_cell.angle_gamma   90.00
#
_symmetry.space_group_name_H-M   'P 1'
#
loop_
_entity.id
_entity.type
_entity.pdbx_description
1 polymer ?
#
loop_
_entity_poly.entity_id
_entity_poly.type
_entity_poly.pdbx_seq_one_letter_code
_entity_poly.pdbx_strand_id
1 'polypeptide(L)'
;MANEKNDAPVTPTEVGRTQGLLTDEKLPADAHTHEISRLDSEEQVFESHLNVTEDDLIEAKAIAANLTLEGVQKMMKNVLRIHDRDPNFPHSVLMKIHEFLDNENVFENPEKHEQIIWEMKLEAALITNNSPYSEVRAVVDNKDDPNLPCGTIRAWTIGVFFSVFLAFINQLFSIRQPAISIESNVAQLLAFPIGKAWEKLMPNVVFTVFGHKLPLNPGRFNKKEHMLIAIMANTAKSLPYTQYIVWTQVLPQYFNQPYAKRLV
;
A
#
# COMPACT_ATOMS: atom_id res chain seq x y z
N MET A 1 -38.38 -53.41 57.63
CA MET A 1 -38.14 -52.84 56.30
C MET A 1 -38.23 -51.32 56.47
N ALA A 2 -37.09 -50.64 56.33
CA ALA A 2 -36.76 -49.32 56.90
C ALA A 2 -37.79 -48.22 56.54
N ASN A 3 -38.41 -47.50 57.49
CA ASN A 3 -37.96 -46.42 58.39
C ASN A 3 -37.60 -45.11 57.63
N GLU A 4 -38.05 -43.90 57.94
CA GLU A 4 -39.11 -43.30 58.77
C GLU A 4 -39.01 -41.76 58.59
N LYS A 5 -40.17 -41.09 58.50
CA LYS A 5 -40.52 -39.70 58.87
C LYS A 5 -39.90 -38.43 58.23
N ASN A 6 -40.86 -37.63 57.75
CA ASN A 6 -40.95 -36.17 57.70
C ASN A 6 -40.42 -35.42 58.95
N ASP A 7 -39.81 -34.26 58.79
CA ASP A 7 -40.42 -32.91 58.83
C ASP A 7 -39.30 -31.83 58.98
N ALA A 8 -39.59 -30.59 58.57
CA ALA A 8 -38.67 -29.45 58.40
C ALA A 8 -38.18 -28.79 59.73
N PRO A 9 -37.64 -27.55 59.75
CA PRO A 9 -36.28 -27.10 59.38
C PRO A 9 -35.56 -26.32 60.53
N VAL A 10 -34.23 -26.40 60.71
CA VAL A 10 -33.49 -25.40 61.55
C VAL A 10 -31.97 -25.36 61.30
N THR A 11 -31.41 -24.16 61.07
CA THR A 11 -30.02 -23.73 61.39
C THR A 11 -29.91 -23.44 62.90
N PRO A 12 -28.81 -23.63 63.67
CA PRO A 12 -27.47 -23.03 63.41
C PRO A 12 -26.22 -23.80 63.96
N THR A 13 -25.07 -23.46 63.39
CA THR A 13 -23.69 -23.37 63.95
C THR A 13 -23.23 -24.24 65.14
N GLU A 14 -22.28 -25.17 64.89
CA GLU A 14 -21.13 -25.51 65.77
C GLU A 14 -19.92 -25.91 64.86
N VAL A 15 -18.83 -25.12 64.82
CA VAL A 15 -17.50 -25.38 65.45
C VAL A 15 -16.90 -26.74 65.04
N GLY A 16 -15.73 -26.91 64.42
CA GLY A 16 -14.64 -26.03 63.97
C GLY A 16 -13.41 -26.89 63.58
N ARG A 17 -12.59 -26.36 62.67
CA ARG A 17 -11.18 -26.69 62.34
C ARG A 17 -10.81 -28.11 61.84
N THR A 18 -10.45 -28.16 60.56
CA THR A 18 -9.05 -28.43 60.14
C THR A 18 -8.69 -27.57 58.92
N GLN A 19 -7.55 -26.90 59.00
CA GLN A 19 -7.04 -25.90 58.05
C GLN A 19 -6.60 -26.51 56.71
N GLY A 20 -6.96 -25.82 55.63
CA GLY A 20 -6.27 -25.80 54.35
C GLY A 20 -6.59 -24.46 53.70
N LEU A 21 -5.75 -23.46 53.96
CA LEU A 21 -5.89 -22.08 53.49
C LEU A 21 -5.81 -22.05 51.95
N LEU A 22 -6.90 -21.71 51.28
CA LEU A 22 -6.86 -21.04 49.98
C LEU A 22 -7.48 -19.66 50.23
N THR A 23 -6.62 -18.69 50.52
CA THR A 23 -7.01 -17.29 50.48
C THR A 23 -7.25 -16.93 49.02
N ASP A 24 -8.48 -16.57 48.68
CA ASP A 24 -8.80 -15.74 47.52
C ASP A 24 -8.06 -14.41 47.69
N GLU A 25 -6.82 -14.36 47.23
CA GLU A 25 -6.07 -13.13 47.10
C GLU A 25 -6.62 -12.38 45.89
N LYS A 26 -7.73 -11.66 46.11
CA LYS A 26 -8.13 -10.57 45.23
C LYS A 26 -6.95 -9.61 45.18
N LEU A 27 -6.30 -9.51 44.02
CA LEU A 27 -5.30 -8.48 43.78
C LEU A 27 -5.88 -7.11 44.15
N PRO A 28 -5.11 -6.26 44.85
CA PRO A 28 -5.59 -4.96 45.30
C PRO A 28 -5.97 -4.09 44.08
N ALA A 29 -7.01 -3.27 44.20
CA ALA A 29 -7.48 -2.39 43.12
C ALA A 29 -6.38 -1.45 42.56
N ASP A 30 -5.38 -1.14 43.39
CA ASP A 30 -4.19 -0.39 43.00
C ASP A 30 -3.29 -1.18 42.02
N ALA A 31 -3.19 -2.50 42.17
CA ALA A 31 -2.41 -3.36 41.26
C ALA A 31 -3.02 -3.40 39.86
N HIS A 32 -4.35 -3.51 39.74
CA HIS A 32 -5.04 -3.44 38.45
C HIS A 32 -4.89 -2.06 37.79
N THR A 33 -4.96 -0.98 38.57
CA THR A 33 -4.75 0.38 38.03
C THR A 33 -3.31 0.57 37.54
N HIS A 34 -2.34 0.02 38.27
CA HIS A 34 -0.94 0.01 37.85
C HIS A 34 -0.70 -0.86 36.60
N GLU A 35 -1.31 -2.03 36.49
CA GLU A 35 -1.22 -2.88 35.30
C GLU A 35 -1.81 -2.20 34.05
N ILE A 36 -3.00 -1.59 34.15
CA ILE A 36 -3.61 -0.85 33.04
C ILE A 36 -2.70 0.30 32.61
N SER A 37 -2.16 1.07 33.56
CA SER A 37 -1.25 2.18 33.24
C SER A 37 0.06 1.72 32.57
N ARG A 38 0.53 0.50 32.87
CA ARG A 38 1.72 -0.09 32.26
C ARG A 38 1.42 -0.55 30.83
N LEU A 39 0.29 -1.22 30.63
CA LEU A 39 -0.16 -1.65 29.31
C LEU A 39 -0.34 -0.46 28.37
N ASP A 40 -1.01 0.61 28.83
CA ASP A 40 -1.16 1.85 28.06
C ASP A 40 0.19 2.49 27.69
N SER A 41 1.17 2.42 28.59
CA SER A 41 2.51 2.96 28.33
C SER A 41 3.30 2.12 27.33
N GLU A 42 3.16 0.79 27.36
CA GLU A 42 3.84 -0.12 26.44
C GLU A 42 3.20 -0.07 25.04
N GLU A 43 1.87 0.06 24.95
CA GLU A 43 1.15 0.30 23.70
C GLU A 43 1.59 1.62 23.04
N GLN A 44 1.67 2.72 23.80
CA GLN A 44 2.14 4.01 23.27
C GLN A 44 3.59 3.95 22.73
N VAL A 45 4.47 3.22 23.43
CA VAL A 45 5.84 3.02 22.97
C VAL A 45 5.84 2.22 21.67
N PHE A 46 5.07 1.15 21.57
CA PHE A 46 4.95 0.36 20.35
C PHE A 46 4.45 1.19 19.18
N GLU A 47 3.37 1.95 19.37
CA GLU A 47 2.77 2.80 18.35
C GLU A 47 3.74 3.85 17.82
N SER A 48 4.55 4.43 18.70
CA SER A 48 5.56 5.43 18.31
C SER A 48 6.65 4.85 17.39
N HIS A 49 6.91 3.55 17.45
CA HIS A 49 7.93 2.87 16.64
C HIS A 49 7.44 2.52 15.23
N LEU A 50 6.13 2.55 14.97
CA LEU A 50 5.55 2.13 13.69
C LEU A 50 5.78 3.14 12.56
N ASN A 51 6.13 4.40 12.87
CA ASN A 51 6.23 5.50 11.90
C ASN A 51 4.97 5.57 11.01
N VAL A 52 3.80 5.66 11.65
CA VAL A 52 2.47 5.66 11.03
C VAL A 52 1.74 6.95 11.41
N THR A 53 0.84 7.43 10.54
CA THR A 53 0.00 8.59 10.86
C THR A 53 -1.11 8.21 11.85
N GLU A 54 -1.68 9.17 12.57
CA GLU A 54 -2.77 8.89 13.52
C GLU A 54 -3.99 8.24 12.83
N ASP A 55 -4.35 8.73 11.64
CA ASP A 55 -5.49 8.20 10.87
C ASP A 55 -5.26 6.74 10.45
N ASP A 56 -4.07 6.42 9.95
CA ASP A 56 -3.69 5.06 9.57
C ASP A 56 -3.68 4.11 10.78
N LEU A 57 -3.26 4.60 11.94
CA LEU A 57 -3.24 3.83 13.18
C LEU A 57 -4.65 3.49 13.66
N ILE A 58 -5.57 4.46 13.61
CA ILE A 58 -6.98 4.25 13.96
C ILE A 58 -7.60 3.19 13.04
N GLU A 59 -7.35 3.29 11.73
CA GLU A 59 -7.83 2.31 10.76
C GLU A 59 -7.23 0.92 11.01
N ALA A 60 -5.92 0.84 11.28
CA ALA A 60 -5.25 -0.41 11.58
C ALA A 60 -5.79 -1.07 12.85
N LYS A 61 -6.08 -0.29 13.91
CA LYS A 61 -6.73 -0.79 15.13
C LYS A 61 -8.13 -1.35 14.85
N ALA A 62 -8.93 -0.66 14.02
CA ALA A 62 -10.26 -1.13 13.65
C ALA A 62 -10.21 -2.45 12.86
N ILE A 63 -9.20 -2.63 12.00
CA ILE A 63 -8.98 -3.89 11.26
C ILE A 63 -8.46 -4.98 12.21
N ALA A 64 -7.47 -4.65 13.04
CA ALA A 64 -6.86 -5.56 14.01
C ALA A 64 -7.89 -6.18 14.96
N ALA A 65 -8.89 -5.40 15.39
CA ALA A 65 -9.99 -5.89 16.22
C ALA A 65 -10.80 -7.01 15.55
N ASN A 66 -10.88 -7.02 14.22
CA ASN A 66 -11.62 -8.03 13.44
C ASN A 66 -10.76 -9.23 13.03
N LEU A 67 -9.44 -9.21 13.29
CA LEU A 67 -8.53 -10.30 12.90
C LEU A 67 -8.57 -11.46 13.91
N THR A 68 -8.67 -12.69 13.38
CA THR A 68 -8.53 -13.92 14.16
C THR A 68 -7.05 -14.30 14.33
N LEU A 69 -6.71 -15.00 15.41
CA LEU A 69 -5.33 -15.42 15.69
C LEU A 69 -4.74 -16.30 14.57
N GLU A 70 -5.54 -17.25 14.07
CA GLU A 70 -5.14 -18.12 12.95
C GLU A 70 -4.90 -17.31 11.66
N GLY A 71 -5.74 -16.29 11.41
CA GLY A 71 -5.59 -15.38 10.29
C GLY A 71 -4.27 -14.63 10.35
N VAL A 72 -3.96 -14.05 11.51
CA VAL A 72 -2.69 -13.35 11.77
C VAL A 72 -1.50 -14.28 11.59
N GLN A 73 -1.56 -15.51 12.12
CA GLN A 73 -0.49 -16.49 11.95
C GLN A 73 -0.20 -16.78 10.46
N LYS A 74 -1.26 -16.97 9.66
CA LYS A 74 -1.13 -17.19 8.21
C LYS A 74 -0.56 -15.97 7.50
N MET A 75 -1.01 -14.78 7.87
CA MET A 75 -0.52 -13.50 7.31
C MET A 75 0.97 -13.33 7.63
N MET A 76 1.37 -13.54 8.88
CA MET A 76 2.76 -13.40 9.32
C MET A 76 3.71 -14.41 8.69
N LYS A 77 3.29 -15.67 8.52
CA LYS A 77 4.04 -16.66 7.73
C LYS A 77 4.25 -16.19 6.28
N ASN A 78 3.23 -15.54 5.69
CA ASN A 78 3.34 -14.98 4.35
C ASN A 78 4.27 -13.75 4.30
N VAL A 79 4.23 -12.89 5.31
CA VAL A 79 5.15 -11.74 5.42
C VAL A 79 6.59 -12.22 5.49
N LEU A 80 6.92 -13.18 6.36
CA LEU A 80 8.27 -13.76 6.41
C LEU A 80 8.67 -14.36 5.06
N ARG A 81 7.80 -15.14 4.42
CA ARG A 81 8.11 -15.73 3.11
C ARG A 81 8.50 -14.68 2.05
N ILE A 82 7.94 -13.47 2.11
CA ILE A 82 8.20 -12.39 1.15
C ILE A 82 9.38 -11.52 1.59
N HIS A 83 9.47 -11.17 2.87
CA HIS A 83 10.34 -10.10 3.38
C HIS A 83 11.49 -10.57 4.29
N ASP A 84 11.60 -11.86 4.62
CA ASP A 84 12.64 -12.38 5.54
C ASP A 84 14.08 -12.04 5.08
N ARG A 85 14.29 -11.92 3.77
CA ARG A 85 15.60 -11.55 3.18
C ARG A 85 15.64 -10.14 2.61
N ASP A 86 14.66 -9.30 2.92
CA ASP A 86 14.60 -7.93 2.42
C ASP A 86 15.40 -6.99 3.35
N PRO A 87 16.51 -6.39 2.87
CA PRO A 87 17.30 -5.47 3.68
C PRO A 87 16.57 -4.18 4.07
N ASN A 88 15.51 -3.81 3.35
CA ASN A 88 14.76 -2.59 3.60
C ASN A 88 13.57 -2.78 4.53
N PHE A 89 13.25 -4.02 4.90
CA PHE A 89 12.13 -4.29 5.80
C PHE A 89 12.54 -4.05 7.27
N PRO A 90 11.69 -3.44 8.11
CA PRO A 90 12.02 -3.17 9.51
C PRO A 90 12.44 -4.42 10.28
N HIS A 91 13.71 -4.47 10.70
CA HIS A 91 14.27 -5.65 11.35
C HIS A 91 13.62 -5.97 12.70
N SER A 92 13.23 -4.93 13.45
CA SER A 92 12.48 -5.06 14.70
C SER A 92 11.16 -5.82 14.51
N VAL A 93 10.46 -5.56 13.41
CA VAL A 93 9.20 -6.21 13.07
C VAL A 93 9.44 -7.67 12.69
N LEU A 94 10.45 -7.98 11.86
CA LEU A 94 10.79 -9.37 11.53
C LEU A 94 11.15 -10.20 12.76
N MET A 95 11.93 -9.63 13.69
CA MET A 95 12.29 -10.31 14.93
C MET A 95 11.06 -10.64 15.78
N LYS A 96 10.13 -9.70 15.93
CA LYS A 96 8.87 -9.93 16.64
C LYS A 96 7.99 -10.97 15.95
N ILE A 97 7.97 -10.99 14.61
CA ILE A 97 7.22 -11.98 13.85
C ILE A 97 7.80 -13.38 14.05
N HIS A 98 9.12 -13.53 14.00
CA HIS A 98 9.80 -14.80 14.31
C HIS A 98 9.48 -15.24 15.74
N GLU A 99 9.61 -14.35 16.73
CA GLU A 99 9.27 -14.64 18.13
C GLU A 99 7.81 -15.10 18.30
N PHE A 100 6.86 -14.43 17.64
CA PHE A 100 5.45 -14.80 17.67
C PHE A 100 5.17 -16.17 17.03
N LEU A 101 5.82 -16.49 15.91
CA LEU A 101 5.57 -17.74 15.19
C LEU A 101 6.26 -18.95 15.84
N ASP A 102 7.42 -18.74 16.47
CA ASP A 102 8.17 -19.79 17.16
C ASP A 102 7.59 -20.09 18.55
N ASN A 103 6.84 -19.17 19.15
CA ASN A 103 6.27 -19.34 20.47
C ASN A 103 4.94 -20.14 20.43
N GLU A 104 5.04 -21.46 20.56
CA GLU A 104 3.89 -22.37 20.59
C GLU A 104 2.89 -22.03 21.73
N ASN A 105 3.37 -21.48 22.85
CA ASN A 105 2.54 -21.13 24.02
C ASN A 105 1.51 -20.03 23.71
N VAL A 106 1.78 -19.17 22.72
CA VAL A 106 0.84 -18.09 22.32
C VAL A 106 -0.44 -18.68 21.71
N PHE A 107 -0.33 -19.83 21.05
CA PHE A 107 -1.47 -20.53 20.45
C PHE A 107 -2.17 -21.44 21.46
N GLU A 108 -1.43 -22.00 22.42
CA GLU A 108 -1.99 -22.88 23.46
C GLU A 108 -2.69 -22.11 24.58
N ASN A 109 -2.16 -20.93 24.98
CA ASN A 109 -2.72 -20.11 26.05
C ASN A 109 -2.81 -18.62 25.63
N PRO A 110 -3.76 -18.26 24.75
CA PRO A 110 -3.86 -16.89 24.23
C PRO A 110 -4.07 -15.82 25.30
N GLU A 111 -4.80 -16.15 26.38
CA GLU A 111 -5.13 -15.22 27.46
C GLU A 111 -3.91 -14.67 28.21
N LYS A 112 -2.78 -15.40 28.20
CA LYS A 112 -1.54 -14.95 28.87
C LYS A 112 -0.62 -14.14 27.96
N HIS A 113 -0.94 -14.07 26.67
CA HIS A 113 -0.12 -13.45 25.64
C HIS A 113 -0.87 -12.37 24.86
N GLU A 114 -1.87 -11.75 25.49
CA GLU A 114 -2.76 -10.76 24.86
C GLU A 114 -1.99 -9.60 24.20
N GLN A 115 -0.93 -9.11 24.85
CA GLN A 115 -0.11 -8.02 24.34
C GLN A 115 0.62 -8.39 23.03
N ILE A 116 1.27 -9.56 22.98
CA ILE A 116 1.96 -10.04 21.77
C ILE A 116 0.94 -10.25 20.65
N ILE A 117 -0.22 -10.82 20.98
CA ILE A 117 -1.30 -11.03 20.01
C ILE A 117 -1.82 -9.69 19.48
N TRP A 118 -1.97 -8.69 20.34
CA TRP A 118 -2.42 -7.35 19.97
C TRP A 118 -1.40 -6.66 19.04
N GLU A 119 -0.12 -6.66 19.40
CA GLU A 119 0.94 -6.09 18.57
C GLU A 119 0.98 -6.75 17.19
N MET A 120 0.90 -8.09 17.15
CA MET A 120 0.91 -8.83 15.87
C MET A 120 -0.35 -8.62 15.04
N LYS A 121 -1.52 -8.46 15.67
CA LYS A 121 -2.74 -8.08 14.97
C LYS A 121 -2.61 -6.69 14.35
N LEU A 122 -2.03 -5.74 15.08
CA LEU A 122 -1.82 -4.37 14.59
C LEU A 122 -0.83 -4.34 13.42
N GLU A 123 0.30 -5.03 13.55
CA GLU A 123 1.29 -5.19 12.47
C GLU A 123 0.69 -5.88 11.24
N ALA A 124 -0.10 -6.94 11.45
CA ALA A 124 -0.78 -7.65 10.37
C ALA A 124 -1.72 -6.73 9.59
N ALA A 125 -2.49 -5.91 10.32
CA ALA A 125 -3.39 -4.93 9.74
C ALA A 125 -2.63 -3.87 8.95
N LEU A 126 -1.54 -3.32 9.50
CA LEU A 126 -0.72 -2.30 8.85
C LEU A 126 -0.05 -2.81 7.58
N ILE A 127 0.61 -3.97 7.63
CA ILE A 127 1.35 -4.55 6.50
C ILE A 127 0.41 -4.95 5.36
N THR A 128 -0.83 -5.34 5.68
CA THR A 128 -1.77 -5.85 4.67
C THR A 128 -2.57 -4.74 4.01
N ASN A 129 -2.98 -3.72 4.78
CA ASN A 129 -3.83 -2.65 4.28
C ASN A 129 -3.03 -1.42 3.82
N ASN A 130 -1.77 -1.31 4.22
CA ASN A 130 -0.89 -0.22 3.82
C ASN A 130 0.49 -0.79 3.45
N SER A 131 1.37 0.05 2.87
CA SER A 131 2.73 -0.39 2.58
C SER A 131 3.47 -0.68 3.90
N PRO A 132 4.25 -1.76 4.02
CA PRO A 132 5.05 -2.00 5.23
C PRO A 132 6.17 -0.95 5.42
N TYR A 133 6.57 -0.27 4.34
CA TYR A 133 7.63 0.73 4.37
C TYR A 133 7.04 2.12 4.60
N SER A 134 7.47 2.79 5.67
CA SER A 134 6.98 4.11 6.07
C SER A 134 7.19 5.17 4.99
N GLU A 135 8.30 5.07 4.26
CA GLU A 135 8.70 5.97 3.18
C GLU A 135 7.73 5.89 2.00
N VAL A 136 7.19 4.70 1.71
CA VAL A 136 6.22 4.47 0.63
C VAL A 136 4.86 5.00 1.03
N ARG A 137 4.43 4.75 2.29
CA ARG A 137 3.16 5.28 2.82
C ARG A 137 3.12 6.80 2.82
N ALA A 138 4.25 7.43 3.13
CA ALA A 138 4.34 8.89 3.17
C ALA A 138 4.17 9.57 1.81
N VAL A 139 4.42 8.85 0.71
CA VAL A 139 4.41 9.42 -0.66
C VAL A 139 3.22 8.97 -1.50
N VAL A 140 2.60 7.83 -1.17
CA VAL A 140 1.48 7.25 -1.92
C VAL A 140 0.37 6.85 -0.97
N ASP A 141 -0.82 7.39 -1.23
CA ASP A 141 -2.07 7.00 -0.60
C ASP A 141 -2.45 5.57 -1.02
N ASN A 142 -2.83 4.73 -0.06
CA ASN A 142 -3.28 3.35 -0.29
C ASN A 142 -4.70 3.28 -0.86
N LYS A 143 -5.46 4.38 -0.82
CA LYS A 143 -6.84 4.45 -1.32
C LYS A 143 -6.91 5.05 -2.72
N ASP A 144 -7.72 4.42 -3.56
CA ASP A 144 -8.11 4.99 -4.86
C ASP A 144 -9.46 5.69 -4.75
N ASP A 145 -9.61 6.82 -5.45
CA ASP A 145 -10.90 7.49 -5.67
C ASP A 145 -11.42 7.18 -7.09
N PRO A 146 -12.42 6.30 -7.24
CA PRO A 146 -12.97 5.91 -8.54
C PRO A 146 -13.66 7.04 -9.30
N ASN A 147 -14.07 8.12 -8.61
CA ASN A 147 -14.79 9.22 -9.24
C ASN A 147 -13.85 10.23 -9.92
N LEU A 148 -12.55 10.16 -9.62
CA LEU A 148 -11.56 11.08 -10.16
C LEU A 148 -11.37 10.83 -11.67
N PRO A 149 -11.56 11.86 -12.52
CA PRO A 149 -11.53 11.67 -13.97
C PRO A 149 -10.10 11.35 -14.46
N CYS A 150 -9.96 10.31 -15.29
CA CYS A 150 -8.67 9.86 -15.82
C CYS A 150 -8.52 10.17 -17.33
N GLY A 151 -9.43 9.65 -18.16
CA GLY A 151 -9.39 9.78 -19.61
C GLY A 151 -10.01 11.07 -20.16
N THR A 152 -9.51 12.23 -19.75
CA THR A 152 -10.07 13.54 -20.13
C THR A 152 -9.54 14.02 -21.49
N ILE A 153 -10.27 14.91 -22.19
CA ILE A 153 -9.78 15.52 -23.44
C ILE A 153 -8.42 16.19 -23.23
N ARG A 154 -8.25 16.89 -22.09
CA ARG A 154 -6.99 17.51 -21.68
C ARG A 154 -5.86 16.48 -21.62
N ALA A 155 -6.05 15.36 -20.93
CA ALA A 155 -5.01 14.32 -20.82
C ALA A 155 -4.67 13.71 -22.19
N TRP A 156 -5.67 13.42 -23.02
CA TRP A 156 -5.47 12.87 -24.36
C TRP A 156 -4.73 13.86 -25.28
N THR A 157 -5.13 15.12 -25.31
CA THR A 157 -4.48 16.14 -26.15
C THR A 157 -3.01 16.36 -25.76
N ILE A 158 -2.73 16.53 -24.47
CA ILE A 158 -1.35 16.70 -23.97
C ILE A 158 -0.54 15.42 -24.21
N GLY A 159 -1.10 14.25 -23.92
CA GLY A 159 -0.46 12.95 -24.12
C GLY A 159 -0.12 12.66 -25.57
N VAL A 160 -1.04 12.89 -26.51
CA VAL A 160 -0.80 12.74 -27.96
C VAL A 160 0.25 13.73 -28.43
N PHE A 161 0.18 14.99 -27.99
CA PHE A 161 1.18 16.00 -28.34
C PHE A 161 2.59 15.57 -27.94
N PHE A 162 2.79 15.15 -26.69
CA PHE A 162 4.10 14.67 -26.24
C PHE A 162 4.51 13.38 -26.94
N SER A 163 3.58 12.48 -27.23
CA SER A 163 3.85 11.23 -27.95
C SER A 163 4.42 11.50 -29.34
N VAL A 164 3.77 12.39 -30.11
CA VAL A 164 4.21 12.78 -31.45
C VAL A 164 5.53 13.55 -31.38
N PHE A 165 5.65 14.50 -30.46
CA PHE A 165 6.85 15.31 -30.31
C PHE A 165 8.07 14.45 -29.95
N LEU A 166 7.94 13.55 -28.98
CA LEU A 166 9.04 12.71 -28.52
C LEU A 166 9.49 11.72 -29.59
N ALA A 167 8.54 11.07 -30.27
CA ALA A 167 8.83 10.18 -31.40
C ALA A 167 9.53 10.94 -32.54
N PHE A 168 9.04 12.13 -32.89
CA PHE A 168 9.62 12.96 -33.94
C PHE A 168 11.07 13.36 -33.62
N ILE A 169 11.31 13.89 -32.41
CA ILE A 169 12.65 14.32 -32.01
C ILE A 169 13.61 13.13 -31.95
N ASN A 170 13.19 12.01 -31.36
CA ASN A 170 14.02 10.80 -31.30
C ASN A 170 14.35 10.27 -32.70
N GLN A 171 13.38 10.26 -33.63
CA GLN A 171 13.61 9.84 -35.01
C GLN A 171 14.55 10.79 -35.76
N LEU A 172 14.43 12.11 -35.53
CA LEU A 172 15.27 13.12 -36.17
C LEU A 172 16.74 12.98 -35.75
N PHE A 173 16.99 12.66 -34.48
CA PHE A 173 18.34 12.52 -33.93
C PHE A 173 18.92 11.10 -34.02
N SER A 174 18.14 10.08 -34.40
CA SER A 174 18.61 8.69 -34.46
C SER A 174 19.73 8.46 -35.48
N ILE A 175 19.80 9.31 -36.52
CA ILE A 175 20.81 9.23 -37.59
C ILE A 175 22.16 9.85 -37.15
N ARG A 176 22.18 10.65 -36.07
CA ARG A 176 23.41 11.29 -35.60
C ARG A 176 24.25 10.30 -34.79
N GLN A 177 25.56 10.45 -34.91
CA GLN A 177 26.55 9.77 -34.08
C GLN A 177 27.35 10.84 -33.33
N PRO A 178 27.29 10.88 -31.98
CA PRO A 178 26.53 10.01 -31.08
C PRO A 178 25.01 10.25 -31.17
N ALA A 179 24.22 9.20 -30.92
CA ALA A 179 22.76 9.29 -30.91
C ALA A 179 22.27 10.08 -29.69
N ILE A 180 21.39 11.05 -29.91
CA ILE A 180 20.76 11.83 -28.85
C ILE A 180 19.29 11.39 -28.77
N SER A 181 18.86 10.93 -27.61
CA SER A 181 17.46 10.53 -27.37
C SER A 181 16.89 11.27 -26.17
N ILE A 182 15.65 11.73 -26.29
CA ILE A 182 14.91 12.33 -25.19
C ILE A 182 14.08 11.25 -24.49
N GLU A 183 14.21 11.18 -23.18
CA GLU A 183 13.44 10.27 -22.33
C GLU A 183 12.03 10.80 -22.03
N SER A 184 11.12 9.89 -21.72
CA SER A 184 9.75 10.19 -21.30
C SER A 184 9.68 11.01 -20.00
N ASN A 185 10.74 11.00 -19.19
CA ASN A 185 10.86 11.80 -17.98
C ASN A 185 10.68 13.30 -18.26
N VAL A 186 11.15 13.79 -19.42
CA VAL A 186 10.98 15.19 -19.83
C VAL A 186 9.50 15.52 -20.06
N ALA A 187 8.78 14.64 -20.75
CA ALA A 187 7.34 14.79 -20.96
C ALA A 187 6.58 14.73 -19.62
N GLN A 188 6.97 13.83 -18.71
CA GLN A 188 6.36 13.73 -17.37
C GLN A 188 6.55 15.01 -16.54
N LEU A 189 7.75 15.61 -16.56
CA LEU A 189 8.04 16.86 -15.85
C LEU A 189 7.25 18.04 -16.42
N LEU A 190 7.15 18.15 -17.76
CA LEU A 190 6.44 19.24 -18.43
C LEU A 190 4.91 19.06 -18.41
N ALA A 191 4.41 17.82 -18.31
CA ALA A 191 2.98 17.54 -18.27
C ALA A 191 2.28 18.21 -17.08
N PHE A 192 2.94 18.31 -15.91
CA PHE A 192 2.35 18.94 -14.73
C PHE A 192 2.08 20.45 -14.90
N PRO A 193 3.07 21.30 -15.22
CA PRO A 193 2.83 22.73 -15.42
C PRO A 193 1.90 22.99 -16.61
N ILE A 194 1.95 22.19 -17.68
CA ILE A 194 1.03 22.34 -18.83
C ILE A 194 -0.39 21.94 -18.45
N GLY A 195 -0.58 20.86 -17.71
CA GLY A 195 -1.89 20.42 -17.20
C GLY A 195 -2.51 21.46 -16.27
N LYS A 196 -1.70 22.05 -15.39
CA LYS A 196 -2.11 23.17 -14.50
C LYS A 196 -2.41 24.46 -15.28
N ALA A 197 -1.65 24.75 -16.32
CA ALA A 197 -1.93 25.88 -17.20
C ALA A 197 -3.26 25.67 -17.95
N TRP A 198 -3.52 24.47 -18.46
CA TRP A 198 -4.79 24.12 -19.11
C TRP A 198 -5.98 24.24 -18.15
N GLU A 199 -5.84 23.77 -16.91
CA GLU A 199 -6.84 23.95 -15.86
C GLU A 199 -7.25 25.42 -15.68
N LYS A 200 -6.29 26.36 -15.76
CA LYS A 200 -6.52 27.79 -15.54
C LYS A 200 -6.95 28.56 -16.80
N LEU A 201 -6.47 28.16 -17.97
CA LEU A 201 -6.64 28.92 -19.22
C LEU A 201 -7.84 28.46 -20.05
N MET A 202 -8.24 27.19 -19.94
CA MET A 202 -9.29 26.65 -20.81
C MET A 202 -10.69 26.84 -20.23
N PRO A 203 -11.67 27.25 -21.07
CA PRO A 203 -13.05 27.45 -20.62
C PRO A 203 -13.72 26.12 -20.30
N ASN A 204 -14.65 26.15 -19.34
CA ASN A 204 -15.45 24.99 -18.93
C ASN A 204 -16.59 24.72 -19.93
N VAL A 205 -16.24 24.32 -21.16
CA VAL A 205 -17.20 23.95 -22.20
C VAL A 205 -17.34 22.44 -22.25
N VAL A 206 -18.57 21.95 -22.41
CA VAL A 206 -18.86 20.52 -22.57
C VAL A 206 -19.22 20.25 -24.02
N PHE A 207 -18.40 19.47 -24.70
CA PHE A 207 -18.69 19.02 -26.06
C PHE A 207 -19.49 17.73 -26.01
N THR A 208 -20.48 17.57 -26.88
CA THR A 208 -21.17 16.29 -27.05
C THR A 208 -20.66 15.63 -28.32
N VAL A 209 -19.89 14.55 -28.18
CA VAL A 209 -19.27 13.82 -29.29
C VAL A 209 -19.76 12.38 -29.24
N PHE A 210 -20.36 11.90 -30.34
CA PHE A 210 -20.94 10.55 -30.43
C PHE A 210 -21.91 10.20 -29.27
N GLY A 211 -22.68 11.17 -28.79
CA GLY A 211 -23.61 10.99 -27.66
C GLY A 211 -22.95 11.06 -26.27
N HIS A 212 -21.64 11.15 -26.17
CA HIS A 212 -20.91 11.32 -24.91
C HIS A 212 -20.62 12.80 -24.63
N LYS A 213 -20.95 13.25 -23.42
CA LYS A 213 -20.62 14.60 -22.92
C LYS A 213 -19.18 14.60 -22.43
N LEU A 214 -18.30 15.24 -23.19
CA LEU A 214 -16.88 15.37 -22.88
C LEU A 214 -16.58 16.82 -22.43
N PRO A 215 -16.35 17.04 -21.12
CA PRO A 215 -15.91 18.34 -20.64
C PRO A 215 -14.49 18.64 -21.13
N LEU A 216 -14.29 19.83 -21.71
CA LEU A 216 -12.97 20.33 -22.13
C LEU A 216 -12.06 20.59 -20.93
N ASN A 217 -12.66 21.05 -19.83
CA ASN A 217 -12.00 21.26 -18.55
C ASN A 217 -12.85 20.60 -17.44
N PRO A 218 -12.55 19.34 -17.08
CA PRO A 218 -13.29 18.60 -16.05
C PRO A 218 -12.98 19.05 -14.62
N GLY A 219 -12.18 20.10 -14.45
CA GLY A 219 -11.77 20.63 -13.15
C GLY A 219 -10.27 20.46 -12.91
N ARG A 220 -9.89 20.29 -11.65
CA ARG A 220 -8.49 20.34 -11.21
C ARG A 220 -7.65 19.24 -11.87
N PHE A 221 -6.46 19.60 -12.36
CA PHE A 221 -5.52 18.64 -12.91
C PHE A 221 -5.05 17.69 -11.80
N ASN A 222 -5.19 16.38 -12.05
CA ASN A 222 -5.05 15.34 -11.05
C ASN A 222 -3.96 14.31 -11.38
N LYS A 223 -3.65 13.44 -10.39
CA LYS A 223 -2.61 12.41 -10.50
C LYS A 223 -2.87 11.36 -11.59
N LYS A 224 -4.14 11.02 -11.86
CA LYS A 224 -4.53 10.02 -12.87
C LYS A 224 -4.34 10.55 -14.29
N GLU A 225 -4.76 11.78 -14.56
CA GLU A 225 -4.51 12.45 -15.86
C GLU A 225 -3.01 12.59 -16.13
N HIS A 226 -2.24 12.99 -15.11
CA HIS A 226 -0.78 13.10 -15.23
C HIS A 226 -0.11 11.76 -15.54
N MET A 227 -0.51 10.71 -14.83
CA MET A 227 -0.02 9.35 -15.07
C MET A 227 -0.37 8.86 -16.48
N LEU A 228 -1.60 9.12 -16.97
CA LEU A 228 -2.01 8.75 -18.32
C LEU A 228 -1.11 9.41 -19.38
N ILE A 229 -0.83 10.72 -19.24
CA ILE A 229 0.08 11.44 -20.13
C ILE A 229 1.48 10.81 -20.12
N ALA A 230 2.00 10.47 -18.94
CA ALA A 230 3.32 9.86 -18.79
C ALA A 230 3.41 8.48 -19.45
N ILE A 231 2.37 7.64 -19.31
CA ILE A 231 2.27 6.33 -19.95
C ILE A 231 2.29 6.50 -21.48
N MET A 232 1.47 7.40 -22.02
CA MET A 232 1.41 7.66 -23.47
C MET A 232 2.78 8.08 -24.01
N ALA A 233 3.43 9.03 -23.35
CA ALA A 233 4.77 9.50 -23.74
C ALA A 233 5.83 8.38 -23.65
N ASN A 234 5.76 7.53 -22.62
CA ASN A 234 6.68 6.41 -22.47
C ASN A 234 6.52 5.37 -23.59
N THR A 235 5.29 5.01 -23.96
CA THR A 235 5.03 4.07 -25.06
C THR A 235 5.49 4.63 -26.41
N ALA A 236 5.34 5.93 -26.64
CA ALA A 236 5.67 6.56 -27.91
C ALA A 236 7.17 6.84 -28.14
N LYS A 237 8.02 6.76 -27.10
CA LYS A 237 9.46 7.08 -27.24
C LYS A 237 10.23 6.08 -28.10
N SER A 238 9.74 4.85 -28.23
CA SER A 238 10.41 3.76 -28.93
C SER A 238 10.26 3.89 -30.44
N LEU A 239 11.37 3.79 -31.16
CA LEU A 239 11.39 3.86 -32.62
C LEU A 239 11.23 2.46 -33.23
N PRO A 240 10.53 2.31 -34.37
CA PRO A 240 10.37 1.03 -35.04
C PRO A 240 11.72 0.54 -35.61
N TYR A 241 12.00 -0.75 -35.49
CA TYR A 241 13.22 -1.37 -36.04
C TYR A 241 13.36 -1.18 -37.55
N THR A 242 12.23 -1.01 -38.26
CA THR A 242 12.15 -0.74 -39.69
C THR A 242 12.99 0.46 -40.12
N GLN A 243 13.28 1.41 -39.22
CA GLN A 243 14.14 2.56 -39.52
C GLN A 243 15.54 2.15 -40.04
N TYR A 244 16.07 1.00 -39.61
CA TYR A 244 17.38 0.51 -40.06
C TYR A 244 17.35 -0.14 -41.44
N ILE A 245 16.18 -0.60 -41.91
CA ILE A 245 16.05 -1.30 -43.20
C ILE A 245 16.45 -0.35 -44.34
N VAL A 246 16.02 0.89 -44.27
CA VAL A 246 16.32 1.89 -45.30
C VAL A 246 17.83 2.17 -45.35
N TRP A 247 18.48 2.34 -44.20
CA TRP A 247 19.93 2.58 -44.13
C TRP A 247 20.76 1.40 -44.62
N THR A 248 20.40 0.18 -44.23
CA THR A 248 21.07 -1.04 -44.68
C THR A 248 20.92 -1.28 -46.18
N GLN A 249 19.80 -0.87 -46.78
CA GLN A 249 19.60 -0.96 -48.23
C GLN A 249 20.45 0.07 -49.01
N VAL A 250 20.56 1.31 -48.50
CA VAL A 250 21.21 2.43 -49.22
C VAL A 250 22.74 2.43 -49.08
N LEU A 251 23.26 2.07 -47.91
CA LEU A 251 24.68 2.25 -47.59
C LEU A 251 25.60 1.31 -48.39
N PRO A 252 26.73 1.81 -48.94
CA PRO A 252 27.68 1.01 -49.72
C PRO A 252 28.32 -0.15 -48.95
N GLN A 253 28.44 -0.01 -47.62
CA GLN A 253 29.01 -1.05 -46.75
C GLN A 253 28.08 -2.25 -46.53
N TYR A 254 26.79 -2.11 -46.89
CA TYR A 254 25.77 -3.14 -46.75
C TYR A 254 25.28 -3.59 -48.14
N PHE A 255 24.01 -3.40 -48.48
CA PHE A 255 23.44 -3.94 -49.74
C PHE A 255 23.64 -3.04 -50.97
N ASN A 256 23.99 -1.75 -50.78
CA ASN A 256 24.28 -0.79 -51.86
C ASN A 256 23.23 -0.76 -53.00
N GLN A 257 21.95 -0.84 -52.66
CA GLN A 257 20.86 -0.92 -53.64
C GLN A 257 20.51 0.48 -54.18
N PRO A 258 20.66 0.74 -55.49
CA PRO A 258 20.47 2.07 -56.06
C PRO A 258 19.01 2.55 -56.05
N TYR A 259 18.03 1.63 -56.05
CA TYR A 259 16.60 2.01 -55.99
C TYR A 259 16.20 2.54 -54.61
N ALA A 260 16.85 2.06 -53.54
CA ALA A 260 16.54 2.45 -52.17
C ALA A 260 16.89 3.93 -51.89
N LYS A 261 17.81 4.51 -52.66
CA LYS A 261 18.13 5.95 -52.61
C LYS A 261 16.95 6.85 -53.00
N ARG A 262 15.91 6.32 -53.65
CA ARG A 262 14.69 7.07 -53.99
C ARG A 262 13.64 7.05 -52.88
N LEU A 263 13.85 6.24 -51.83
CA LEU A 263 12.94 6.09 -50.68
C LEU A 263 13.31 7.00 -49.49
N VAL A 264 14.47 7.64 -49.54
CA VAL A 264 14.98 8.61 -48.56
C VAL A 264 14.96 9.99 -49.18
#